data_AF-A0A941FT05-F1
#
_entry.id   AF-A0A941FT05-F1
#
_cell.length_a   1.000
_cell.length_b   1.000
_cell.length_c   1.000
_cell.angle_alpha   90.00
_cell.angle_beta   90.00
_cell.angle_gamma   90.00
#
_symmetry.space_group_name_H-M   'P 1'
#
loop_
_entity.id
_entity.type
_entity.pdbx_description
1 polymer ?
#
loop_
_entity_poly.entity_id
_entity_poly.type
_entity_poly.pdbx_seq_one_letter_code
_entity_poly.pdbx_strand_id
1 'polypeptide(L)'
;MKDAAVSIENEMNSVSDNPLIFPEEEDGIGLMAGNFDGSFVGIYADAISIALANLAKITERRIDRLVNHHLSELPNFLVVNPGLNSGYMIPQYTAAGLLNEIRVLSHPATIDNIPTCANQEDVISFAYFASRKAYRISKKLEYILAIELMTATQAMDFHLPLKPSPVTEEVYHLVRAKSRWLKKIAFFILTLEDL
;
A
#
# COMPACT_ATOMS: atom_id res chain seq x y z
N MET A 1 8.48 3.93 -8.77
CA MET A 1 8.58 4.57 -7.44
C MET A 1 9.62 5.70 -7.41
N LYS A 2 10.86 5.48 -7.87
CA LYS A 2 11.86 6.59 -7.96
C LYS A 2 11.38 7.74 -8.85
N ASP A 3 10.87 7.44 -10.03
CA ASP A 3 10.36 8.47 -10.96
C ASP A 3 9.20 9.26 -10.36
N ALA A 4 8.30 8.57 -9.65
CA ALA A 4 7.19 9.21 -8.94
C ALA A 4 7.68 10.12 -7.81
N ALA A 5 8.68 9.69 -7.04
CA ALA A 5 9.27 10.51 -6.00
C ALA A 5 9.92 11.78 -6.57
N VAL A 6 10.73 11.64 -7.62
CA VAL A 6 11.36 12.77 -8.31
C VAL A 6 10.32 13.75 -8.85
N SER A 7 9.25 13.24 -9.49
CA SER A 7 8.20 14.12 -10.02
C SER A 7 7.43 14.86 -8.93
N ILE A 8 7.12 14.19 -7.82
CA ILE A 8 6.42 14.81 -6.69
C ILE A 8 7.33 15.84 -6.01
N GLU A 9 8.61 15.53 -5.84
CA GLU A 9 9.60 16.46 -5.29
C GLU A 9 9.77 17.69 -6.19
N ASN A 10 9.84 17.52 -7.51
CA ASN A 10 9.86 18.63 -8.45
C ASN A 10 8.61 19.50 -8.34
N GLU A 11 7.42 18.90 -8.23
CA GLU A 11 6.17 19.65 -8.05
C GLU A 11 6.15 20.43 -6.73
N MET A 12 6.60 19.82 -5.63
CA MET A 12 6.66 20.50 -4.33
C MET A 12 7.62 21.70 -4.32
N ASN A 13 8.61 21.69 -5.21
CA ASN A 13 9.58 22.76 -5.38
C ASN A 13 9.29 23.66 -6.59
N SER A 14 8.12 23.51 -7.24
CA SER A 14 7.69 24.34 -8.37
C SER A 14 6.83 25.52 -7.91
N VAL A 15 6.58 26.46 -8.82
CA VAL A 15 5.57 27.52 -8.66
C VAL A 15 4.35 27.13 -9.48
N SER A 16 3.30 26.65 -8.82
CA SER A 16 2.04 26.20 -9.42
C SER A 16 0.97 27.30 -9.52
N ASP A 17 1.40 28.57 -9.53
CA ASP A 17 0.52 29.74 -9.58
C ASP A 17 0.28 30.24 -11.01
N ASN A 18 -0.73 31.10 -11.17
CA ASN A 18 -1.02 31.83 -12.40
C ASN A 18 -1.73 33.17 -12.08
N PRO A 19 -1.21 34.34 -12.53
CA PRO A 19 0.00 34.51 -13.35
C PRO A 19 1.31 34.37 -12.55
N LEU A 20 2.39 34.06 -13.26
CA LEU A 20 3.74 34.12 -12.71
C LEU A 20 4.26 35.55 -12.73
N ILE A 21 4.82 36.03 -11.62
CA ILE A 21 5.31 37.41 -11.48
C ILE A 21 6.84 37.42 -11.46
N PHE A 22 7.44 38.18 -12.38
CA PHE A 22 8.88 38.37 -12.53
C PHE A 22 9.24 39.84 -12.25
N PRO A 23 9.51 40.20 -10.99
CA PRO A 23 9.72 41.59 -10.58
C PRO A 23 11.08 42.17 -10.99
N GLU A 24 12.04 41.32 -11.37
CA GLU A 24 13.41 41.71 -11.73
C GLU A 24 13.55 42.12 -13.21
N GLU A 25 12.52 41.88 -14.04
CA GLU A 25 12.49 42.32 -15.44
C GLU A 25 12.07 43.81 -15.53
N GLU A 26 12.47 44.53 -16.59
CA GLU A 26 12.12 45.95 -16.78
C GLU A 26 10.58 46.12 -16.70
N ASP A 27 10.14 46.98 -15.77
CA ASP A 27 8.74 47.25 -15.37
C ASP A 27 7.97 46.14 -14.63
N GLY A 28 8.60 44.99 -14.35
CA GLY A 28 7.98 43.84 -13.68
C GLY A 28 6.94 43.15 -14.57
N ILE A 29 7.21 41.90 -14.95
CA ILE A 29 6.39 41.18 -15.94
C ILE A 29 5.48 40.14 -15.27
N GLY A 30 4.22 40.07 -15.70
CA GLY A 30 3.27 39.02 -15.34
C GLY A 30 3.00 38.08 -16.51
N LEU A 31 3.37 36.80 -16.39
CA LEU A 31 3.17 35.78 -17.44
C LEU A 31 1.98 34.88 -17.08
N MET A 32 1.03 34.77 -18.01
CA MET A 32 -0.06 33.79 -17.90
C MET A 32 0.50 32.39 -18.18
N ALA A 33 0.28 31.45 -17.27
CA ALA A 33 0.83 30.10 -17.30
C ALA A 33 -0.23 29.04 -16.96
N GLY A 34 0.11 27.78 -17.24
CA GLY A 34 -0.69 26.59 -16.88
C GLY A 34 -0.05 25.77 -15.75
N ASN A 35 0.80 26.38 -14.91
CA ASN A 35 1.58 25.64 -13.91
C ASN A 35 0.73 25.02 -12.80
N PHE A 36 -0.53 25.42 -12.67
CA PHE A 36 -1.49 24.79 -11.76
C PHE A 36 -1.94 23.39 -12.21
N ASP A 37 -1.56 22.95 -13.42
CA ASP A 37 -1.94 21.62 -13.93
C ASP A 37 -1.21 20.49 -13.19
N GLY A 38 -1.97 19.77 -12.35
CA GLY A 38 -1.46 18.67 -11.56
C GLY A 38 -1.26 17.33 -12.31
N SER A 39 -1.31 17.28 -13.65
CA SER A 39 -1.32 16.02 -14.40
C SER A 39 -0.12 15.13 -14.10
N PHE A 40 1.07 15.71 -13.94
CA PHE A 40 2.27 14.94 -13.58
C PHE A 40 2.08 14.21 -12.25
N VAL A 41 1.69 14.90 -11.19
CA VAL A 41 1.43 14.29 -9.88
C VAL A 41 0.31 13.25 -9.97
N GLY A 42 -0.76 13.55 -10.69
CA GLY A 42 -1.88 12.64 -10.86
C GLY A 42 -1.47 11.31 -11.50
N ILE A 43 -0.76 11.37 -12.63
CA ILE A 43 -0.30 10.19 -13.38
C ILE A 43 0.62 9.33 -12.50
N TYR A 44 1.54 9.96 -11.75
CA TYR A 44 2.40 9.23 -10.85
C TYR A 44 1.67 8.64 -9.64
N ALA A 45 0.63 9.30 -9.12
CA ALA A 45 -0.22 8.73 -8.09
C ALA A 45 -1.02 7.52 -8.60
N ASP A 46 -1.47 7.53 -9.85
CA ASP A 46 -2.07 6.37 -10.51
C ASP A 46 -1.06 5.24 -10.72
N ALA A 47 0.16 5.56 -11.16
CA ALA A 47 1.24 4.58 -11.29
C ALA A 47 1.60 3.94 -9.93
N ILE A 48 1.65 4.74 -8.85
CA ILE A 48 1.82 4.23 -7.48
C ILE A 48 0.68 3.28 -7.12
N SER A 49 -0.57 3.65 -7.39
CA SER A 49 -1.74 2.81 -7.11
C SER A 49 -1.64 1.43 -7.79
N ILE A 50 -1.14 1.38 -9.02
CA ILE A 50 -0.91 0.13 -9.77
C ILE A 50 0.26 -0.66 -9.19
N ALA A 51 1.37 0.01 -8.84
CA ALA A 51 2.54 -0.63 -8.24
C ALA A 51 2.20 -1.30 -6.90
N LEU A 52 1.48 -0.58 -6.03
CA LEU A 52 1.05 -1.09 -4.72
C LEU A 52 0.08 -2.27 -4.86
N ALA A 53 -0.80 -2.27 -5.87
CA ALA A 53 -1.67 -3.41 -6.15
C ALA A 53 -0.89 -4.66 -6.55
N ASN A 54 0.18 -4.53 -7.32
CA ASN A 54 1.04 -5.67 -7.66
C ASN A 54 1.80 -6.19 -6.43
N LEU A 55 2.26 -5.31 -5.55
CA LEU A 55 2.87 -5.71 -4.28
C LEU A 55 1.86 -6.41 -3.36
N ALA A 56 0.62 -5.92 -3.28
CA ALA A 56 -0.46 -6.57 -2.53
C ALA A 56 -0.76 -7.98 -3.07
N LYS A 57 -0.82 -8.14 -4.41
CA LYS A 57 -1.06 -9.44 -5.05
C LYS A 57 -0.01 -10.47 -4.67
N ILE A 58 1.28 -10.15 -4.81
CA ILE A 58 2.33 -11.12 -4.49
C ILE A 58 2.38 -11.41 -2.99
N THR A 59 2.13 -10.41 -2.14
CA THR A 59 2.08 -10.57 -0.69
C THR A 59 0.98 -11.52 -0.27
N GLU A 60 -0.23 -11.35 -0.79
CA GLU A 60 -1.36 -12.22 -0.48
C GLU A 60 -1.12 -13.66 -0.97
N ARG A 61 -0.45 -13.86 -2.11
CA ARG A 61 -0.03 -15.21 -2.56
C ARG A 61 1.00 -15.85 -1.63
N ARG A 62 1.88 -15.08 -0.99
CA ARG A 62 2.82 -15.60 0.02
C ARG A 62 2.09 -15.98 1.32
N ILE A 63 1.10 -15.19 1.74
CA ILE A 63 0.21 -15.56 2.85
C ILE A 63 -0.50 -16.88 2.55
N ASP A 64 -1.12 -17.01 1.37
CA ASP A 64 -1.80 -18.25 0.93
C ASP A 64 -0.86 -19.46 0.96
N ARG A 65 0.36 -19.31 0.44
CA ARG A 65 1.37 -20.37 0.46
C ARG A 65 1.66 -20.86 1.89
N LEU A 66 1.76 -19.95 2.85
CA LEU A 66 2.10 -20.29 4.25
C LEU A 66 0.94 -20.97 4.99
N VAL A 67 -0.29 -20.54 4.78
CA VAL A 67 -1.45 -21.11 5.48
C VAL A 67 -1.97 -22.40 4.84
N ASN A 68 -1.59 -22.68 3.60
CA ASN A 68 -1.99 -23.87 2.87
C ASN A 68 -1.01 -25.04 3.13
N HIS A 69 -1.48 -26.10 3.79
CA HIS A 69 -0.67 -27.28 4.11
C HIS A 69 -0.04 -27.93 2.86
N HIS A 70 -0.76 -27.97 1.74
CA HIS A 70 -0.27 -28.58 0.51
C HIS A 70 0.88 -27.81 -0.15
N LEU A 71 1.11 -26.55 0.24
CA LEU A 71 2.16 -25.69 -0.31
C LEU A 71 3.28 -25.38 0.69
N SER A 72 2.96 -25.35 1.99
CA SER A 72 3.89 -25.02 3.07
C SER A 72 4.53 -26.24 3.72
N GLU A 73 3.91 -27.42 3.63
CA GLU A 73 4.25 -28.60 4.45
C GLU A 73 4.09 -28.36 5.97
N LEU A 74 3.42 -27.27 6.36
CA LEU A 74 3.10 -26.89 7.74
C LEU A 74 1.64 -27.23 8.09
N PRO A 75 1.25 -27.28 9.38
CA PRO A 75 -0.14 -27.50 9.75
C PRO A 75 -1.09 -26.47 9.10
N ASN A 76 -2.29 -26.93 8.68
CA ASN A 76 -3.31 -26.06 8.08
C ASN A 76 -3.52 -24.79 8.91
N PHE A 77 -3.46 -23.63 8.25
CA PHE A 77 -3.64 -22.31 8.84
C PHE A 77 -2.68 -21.99 10.00
N LEU A 78 -1.53 -22.68 10.07
CA LEU A 78 -0.46 -22.46 11.03
C LEU A 78 -0.90 -22.55 12.50
N VAL A 79 -1.64 -23.61 12.85
CA VAL A 79 -2.10 -23.86 14.23
C VAL A 79 -1.84 -25.29 14.69
N VAL A 80 -1.55 -25.47 15.98
CA VAL A 80 -1.12 -26.75 16.59
C VAL A 80 -2.21 -27.84 16.57
N ASN A 81 -3.49 -27.48 16.41
CA ASN A 81 -4.62 -28.42 16.28
C ASN A 81 -5.68 -27.89 15.29
N PRO A 82 -5.48 -28.12 13.98
CA PRO A 82 -6.44 -27.67 12.96
C PRO A 82 -7.78 -28.40 13.09
N GLY A 83 -8.87 -27.77 12.64
CA GLY A 83 -10.24 -28.28 12.74
C GLY A 83 -10.99 -27.71 13.94
N LEU A 84 -10.41 -27.79 15.15
CA LEU A 84 -10.93 -27.09 16.33
C LEU A 84 -10.50 -25.61 16.38
N ASN A 85 -9.39 -25.27 15.74
CA ASN A 85 -8.87 -23.91 15.67
C ASN A 85 -8.68 -23.50 14.21
N SER A 86 -9.04 -22.26 13.89
CA SER A 86 -8.93 -21.71 12.53
C SER A 86 -7.59 -21.00 12.24
N GLY A 87 -6.74 -20.81 13.25
CA GLY A 87 -5.42 -20.19 13.07
C GLY A 87 -5.47 -18.88 12.27
N TYR A 88 -4.68 -18.82 11.20
CA TYR A 88 -4.55 -17.68 10.29
C TYR A 88 -5.54 -17.70 9.10
N MET A 89 -6.57 -18.54 9.13
CA MET A 89 -7.61 -18.60 8.08
C MET A 89 -8.31 -17.25 7.87
N ILE A 90 -8.80 -16.62 8.95
CA ILE A 90 -9.52 -15.35 8.86
C ILE A 90 -8.59 -14.17 8.52
N PRO A 91 -7.38 -14.06 9.09
CA PRO A 91 -6.39 -13.10 8.61
C PRO A 91 -6.16 -13.18 7.08
N GLN A 92 -6.07 -14.38 6.50
CA GLN A 92 -5.98 -14.52 5.04
C GLN A 92 -7.23 -13.94 4.33
N TYR A 93 -8.44 -14.17 4.86
CA TYR A 93 -9.66 -13.59 4.28
C TYR A 93 -9.65 -12.07 4.31
N THR A 94 -9.16 -11.48 5.41
CA THR A 94 -8.97 -10.03 5.52
C THR A 94 -7.98 -9.53 4.46
N ALA A 95 -6.83 -10.20 4.29
CA ALA A 95 -5.86 -9.83 3.25
C ALA A 95 -6.46 -9.90 1.83
N ALA A 96 -7.22 -10.96 1.52
CA ALA A 96 -7.90 -11.12 0.25
C ALA A 96 -8.99 -10.06 0.01
N GLY A 97 -9.77 -9.71 1.04
CA GLY A 97 -10.77 -8.65 0.98
C GLY A 97 -10.16 -7.28 0.70
N LEU A 98 -9.10 -6.93 1.44
CA LEU A 98 -8.34 -5.70 1.23
C LEU A 98 -7.72 -5.63 -0.17
N LEU A 99 -7.19 -6.75 -0.67
CA LEU A 99 -6.67 -6.83 -2.03
C LEU A 99 -7.76 -6.57 -3.08
N ASN A 100 -8.98 -7.05 -2.88
CA ASN A 100 -10.08 -6.78 -3.80
C ASN A 100 -10.49 -5.30 -3.80
N GLU A 101 -10.50 -4.63 -2.65
CA GLU A 101 -10.69 -3.17 -2.60
C GLU A 101 -9.57 -2.43 -3.33
N ILE A 102 -8.31 -2.84 -3.14
CA ILE A 102 -7.16 -2.25 -3.84
C ILE A 102 -7.34 -2.37 -5.35
N ARG A 103 -7.74 -3.54 -5.87
CA ARG A 103 -7.95 -3.76 -7.32
C ARG A 103 -8.94 -2.76 -7.92
N VAL A 104 -10.04 -2.48 -7.23
CA VAL A 104 -11.04 -1.50 -7.68
C VAL A 104 -10.46 -0.09 -7.67
N LEU A 105 -9.77 0.27 -6.57
CA LEU A 105 -9.14 1.59 -6.42
C LEU A 105 -7.97 1.84 -7.39
N SER A 106 -7.38 0.79 -7.97
CA SER A 106 -6.26 0.92 -8.91
C SER A 106 -6.65 1.36 -10.32
N HIS A 107 -7.95 1.55 -10.61
CA HIS A 107 -8.34 2.20 -11.85
C HIS A 107 -7.75 3.62 -11.91
N PRO A 108 -7.12 4.03 -13.03
CA PRO A 108 -6.59 5.38 -13.17
C PRO A 108 -7.70 6.44 -13.02
N ALA A 109 -7.46 7.46 -12.20
CA ALA A 109 -8.37 8.60 -12.11
C ALA A 109 -8.04 9.67 -13.16
N THR A 110 -6.77 9.75 -13.60
CA THR A 110 -6.31 10.79 -14.54
C THR A 110 -6.70 10.54 -16.00
N ILE A 111 -7.45 9.48 -16.29
CA ILE A 111 -7.96 9.20 -17.64
C ILE A 111 -9.32 9.84 -17.89
N ASP A 112 -9.96 10.36 -16.85
CA ASP A 112 -11.27 11.00 -16.93
C ASP A 112 -11.11 12.52 -17.01
N ASN A 113 -12.13 13.18 -17.56
CA ASN A 113 -12.18 14.62 -17.71
C ASN A 113 -13.62 15.10 -17.77
N ILE A 114 -13.95 16.15 -17.01
CA ILE A 114 -15.26 16.82 -17.08
C ILE A 114 -14.99 18.32 -17.15
N PRO A 115 -15.31 18.99 -18.27
CA PRO A 115 -15.04 20.41 -18.43
C PRO A 115 -15.88 21.21 -17.44
N THR A 116 -15.29 22.26 -16.86
CA THR A 116 -15.97 23.18 -15.98
C THR A 116 -15.74 24.63 -16.40
N CYS A 117 -16.29 25.58 -15.64
CA CYS A 117 -16.12 27.01 -15.92
C CYS A 117 -16.53 27.41 -17.36
N ALA A 118 -17.66 26.88 -17.85
CA ALA A 118 -18.16 27.12 -19.21
C ALA A 118 -17.10 26.86 -20.31
N ASN A 119 -16.34 25.77 -20.18
CA ASN A 119 -15.22 25.35 -21.05
C ASN A 119 -13.96 26.22 -20.96
N GLN A 120 -13.82 27.09 -19.97
CA GLN A 120 -12.53 27.72 -19.68
C GLN A 120 -11.56 26.74 -19.01
N GLU A 121 -12.09 25.82 -18.21
CA GLU A 121 -11.33 24.71 -17.60
C GLU A 121 -11.79 23.40 -18.26
N ASP A 122 -11.40 23.23 -19.52
CA ASP A 122 -11.85 22.12 -20.37
C ASP A 122 -11.02 20.83 -20.23
N VAL A 123 -9.80 20.93 -19.68
CA VAL A 123 -8.93 19.80 -19.34
C VAL A 123 -8.53 19.88 -17.87
N ILE A 124 -8.81 18.81 -17.10
CA ILE A 124 -8.54 18.73 -15.67
C ILE A 124 -7.86 17.40 -15.35
N SER A 125 -6.81 17.44 -14.55
CA SER A 125 -5.95 16.27 -14.24
C SER A 125 -6.57 15.20 -13.34
N PHE A 126 -7.58 15.54 -12.55
CA PHE A 126 -8.10 14.71 -11.45
C PHE A 126 -7.02 14.23 -10.44
N ALA A 127 -5.88 14.94 -10.37
CA ALA A 127 -4.71 14.57 -9.56
C ALA A 127 -5.02 14.40 -8.06
N TYR A 128 -5.98 15.18 -7.53
CA TYR A 128 -6.47 15.04 -6.16
C TYR A 128 -7.06 13.65 -5.87
N PHE A 129 -7.91 13.14 -6.76
CA PHE A 129 -8.53 11.81 -6.59
C PHE A 129 -7.50 10.70 -6.78
N ALA A 130 -6.59 10.86 -7.76
CA ALA A 130 -5.45 9.94 -7.94
C ALA A 130 -4.59 9.83 -6.68
N SER A 131 -4.27 10.97 -6.06
CA SER A 131 -3.48 11.02 -4.82
C SER A 131 -4.23 10.41 -3.64
N ARG A 132 -5.51 10.72 -3.48
CA ARG A 132 -6.33 10.17 -2.39
C ARG A 132 -6.50 8.66 -2.47
N LYS A 133 -6.71 8.11 -3.66
CA LYS A 133 -6.82 6.66 -3.81
C LYS A 133 -5.48 5.96 -3.60
N ALA A 134 -4.37 6.55 -4.05
CA ALA A 134 -3.02 6.03 -3.78
C ALA A 134 -2.75 5.93 -2.27
N TYR A 135 -3.08 6.97 -1.50
CA TYR A 135 -2.99 6.96 -0.04
C TYR A 135 -3.89 5.90 0.61
N ARG A 136 -5.14 5.76 0.16
CA ARG A 136 -6.04 4.70 0.68
C ARG A 136 -5.52 3.30 0.38
N ILE A 137 -4.91 3.10 -0.79
CA ILE A 137 -4.28 1.83 -1.17
C ILE A 137 -3.07 1.55 -0.27
N SER A 138 -2.21 2.54 0.02
CA SER A 138 -1.05 2.33 0.89
C SER A 138 -1.46 1.88 2.30
N LYS A 139 -2.46 2.54 2.90
CA LYS A 139 -2.99 2.15 4.22
C LYS A 139 -3.56 0.73 4.24
N LYS A 140 -4.16 0.26 3.14
CA LYS A 140 -4.64 -1.12 3.03
C LYS A 140 -3.51 -2.12 2.86
N LEU A 141 -2.48 -1.77 2.09
CA LEU A 141 -1.32 -2.61 1.90
C LEU A 141 -0.55 -2.83 3.21
N GLU A 142 -0.46 -1.81 4.08
CA GLU A 142 0.12 -1.94 5.41
C GLU A 142 -0.50 -3.12 6.20
N TYR A 143 -1.83 -3.22 6.24
CA TYR A 143 -2.51 -4.35 6.88
C TYR A 143 -2.18 -5.70 6.22
N ILE A 144 -2.11 -5.75 4.89
CA ILE A 144 -1.76 -6.99 4.17
C ILE A 144 -0.32 -7.42 4.51
N LEU A 145 0.62 -6.47 4.60
CA LEU A 145 2.01 -6.74 5.00
C LEU A 145 2.11 -7.15 6.47
N ALA A 146 1.34 -6.54 7.37
CA ALA A 146 1.29 -6.93 8.77
C ALA A 146 0.80 -8.39 8.92
N ILE A 147 -0.25 -8.77 8.17
CA ILE A 147 -0.74 -10.16 8.15
C ILE A 147 0.34 -11.11 7.63
N GLU A 148 1.07 -10.74 6.56
CA GLU A 148 2.21 -11.53 6.07
C GLU A 148 3.27 -11.72 7.16
N LEU A 149 3.70 -10.65 7.82
CA LEU A 149 4.71 -10.73 8.88
C LEU A 149 4.26 -11.64 10.02
N MET A 150 3.01 -11.51 10.47
CA MET A 150 2.47 -12.38 11.52
C MET A 150 2.43 -13.85 11.07
N THR A 151 1.99 -14.10 9.83
CA THR A 151 1.89 -15.45 9.25
C THR A 151 3.27 -16.08 9.09
N ALA A 152 4.25 -15.34 8.57
CA ALA A 152 5.63 -15.79 8.43
C ALA A 152 6.28 -16.08 9.78
N THR A 153 6.09 -15.20 10.77
CA THR A 153 6.62 -15.40 12.13
C THR A 153 5.99 -16.64 12.77
N GLN A 154 4.68 -16.86 12.57
CA GLN A 154 4.00 -18.08 13.04
C GLN A 154 4.56 -19.33 12.37
N ALA A 155 4.83 -19.30 11.06
CA ALA A 155 5.45 -20.41 10.36
C ALA A 155 6.83 -20.75 10.93
N MET A 156 7.63 -19.74 11.29
CA MET A 156 8.93 -19.94 11.91
C MET A 156 8.86 -20.68 13.26
N ASP A 157 7.80 -20.47 14.06
CA ASP A 157 7.64 -21.22 15.31
C ASP A 157 7.51 -22.73 15.09
N PHE A 158 6.94 -23.15 13.97
CA PHE A 158 6.84 -24.57 13.61
C PHE A 158 8.17 -25.19 13.14
N HIS A 159 9.18 -24.37 12.89
CA HIS A 159 10.52 -24.83 12.50
C HIS A 159 11.50 -24.87 13.67
N LEU A 160 11.08 -24.50 14.90
CA LEU A 160 11.95 -24.60 16.07
C LEU A 160 12.48 -26.04 16.26
N PRO A 161 13.78 -26.21 16.62
CA PRO A 161 14.73 -25.20 17.06
C PRO A 161 15.60 -24.56 15.95
N LEU A 162 15.22 -24.67 14.67
CA LEU A 162 15.96 -24.01 13.59
C LEU A 162 15.98 -22.49 13.79
N LYS A 163 17.12 -21.88 13.45
CA LYS A 163 17.32 -20.43 13.57
C LYS A 163 17.35 -19.76 12.21
N PRO A 164 16.68 -18.61 12.04
CA PRO A 164 16.77 -17.81 10.83
C PRO A 164 18.12 -17.07 10.77
N SER A 165 18.36 -16.31 9.69
CA SER A 165 19.51 -15.40 9.62
C SER A 165 19.39 -14.28 10.66
N PRO A 166 20.51 -13.63 11.07
CA PRO A 166 20.50 -12.65 12.17
C PRO A 166 19.46 -11.54 12.01
N VAL A 167 19.34 -10.95 10.82
CA VAL A 167 18.36 -9.87 10.57
C VAL A 167 16.92 -10.37 10.70
N THR A 168 16.63 -11.58 10.20
CA THR A 168 15.30 -12.17 10.30
C THR A 168 14.99 -12.61 11.74
N GLU A 169 15.99 -13.02 12.52
CA GLU A 169 15.84 -13.30 13.96
C GLU A 169 15.40 -12.05 14.74
N GLU A 170 16.03 -10.90 14.47
CA GLU A 170 15.64 -9.62 15.08
C GLU A 170 14.20 -9.23 14.73
N VAL A 171 13.81 -9.35 13.44
CA VAL A 171 12.42 -9.08 13.02
C VAL A 171 11.45 -10.05 13.69
N TYR A 172 11.79 -11.34 13.77
CA TYR A 172 11.00 -12.34 14.48
C TYR A 172 10.77 -11.94 15.94
N HIS A 173 11.81 -11.48 16.64
CA HIS A 173 11.70 -11.03 18.03
C HIS A 173 10.84 -9.77 18.17
N LEU A 174 10.97 -8.80 17.27
CA LEU A 174 10.12 -7.61 17.25
C LEU A 174 8.64 -7.96 17.08
N VAL A 175 8.32 -8.85 16.13
CA VAL A 175 6.95 -9.32 15.93
C VAL A 175 6.46 -10.11 17.14
N ARG A 176 7.30 -10.98 17.74
CA ARG A 176 6.94 -11.78 18.92
C ARG A 176 6.70 -10.96 20.18
N ALA A 177 7.32 -9.77 20.29
CA ALA A 177 7.06 -8.83 21.38
C ALA A 177 5.63 -8.27 21.34
N LYS A 178 5.02 -8.19 20.15
CA LYS A 178 3.64 -7.70 19.93
C LYS A 178 2.62 -8.82 19.72
N SER A 179 3.04 -9.91 19.08
CA SER A 179 2.22 -11.03 18.64
C SER A 179 2.72 -12.35 19.21
N ARG A 180 1.97 -12.91 20.16
CA ARG A 180 2.33 -14.18 20.81
C ARG A 180 2.14 -15.36 19.86
N TRP A 181 2.94 -16.42 20.07
CA TRP A 181 2.77 -17.67 19.34
C TRP A 181 1.36 -18.24 19.53
N LEU A 182 0.66 -18.45 18.41
CA LEU A 182 -0.73 -18.87 18.41
C LEU A 182 -0.87 -20.39 18.53
N LYS A 183 -1.19 -20.88 19.73
CA LYS A 183 -1.47 -22.31 19.99
C LYS A 183 -2.96 -22.66 19.94
N LYS A 184 -3.85 -21.67 20.08
CA LYS A 184 -5.32 -21.77 20.11
C LYS A 184 -5.95 -20.51 19.50
N ILE A 185 -7.26 -20.49 19.27
CA ILE A 185 -8.01 -19.31 18.78
C ILE A 185 -7.67 -18.06 19.61
N ALA A 186 -7.42 -16.94 18.93
CA ALA A 186 -7.23 -15.62 19.53
C ALA A 186 -7.82 -14.51 18.63
N PHE A 187 -8.06 -13.34 19.20
CA PHE A 187 -8.44 -12.14 18.46
C PHE A 187 -7.19 -11.45 17.88
N PHE A 188 -7.21 -11.15 16.58
CA PHE A 188 -6.07 -10.55 15.88
C PHE A 188 -6.16 -9.02 15.72
N ILE A 189 -7.33 -8.41 15.96
CA ILE A 189 -7.57 -6.98 15.69
C ILE A 189 -6.57 -6.08 16.42
N LEU A 190 -6.36 -6.31 17.72
CA LEU A 190 -5.43 -5.50 18.52
C LEU A 190 -3.97 -5.65 18.07
N THR A 191 -3.60 -6.79 17.49
CA THR A 191 -2.23 -7.09 17.07
C THR A 191 -1.89 -6.51 15.70
N LEU A 192 -2.90 -6.28 14.85
CA LEU A 192 -2.72 -5.68 13.53
C LEU A 192 -2.50 -4.17 13.57
N GLU A 193 -3.02 -3.49 14.60
CA GLU A 193 -2.80 -2.04 14.77
C GLU A 193 -1.42 -1.73 15.40
N ASP A 194 -0.81 -2.72 16.04
CA ASP A 194 0.49 -2.63 16.73
C ASP A 194 1.70 -2.97 15.84
N LEU A 195 1.47 -3.45 14.61
CA LEU A 195 2.47 -3.91 13.64
C LEU A 195 2.42 -3.08 12.35
#